data_AF-A0A1H4GF15-F1
#
_entry.id   AF-A0A1H4GF15-F1
#
_cell.length_a   1.000
_cell.length_b   1.000
_cell.length_c   1.000
_cell.angle_alpha   90.00
_cell.angle_beta   90.00
_cell.angle_gamma   90.00
#
_symmetry.space_group_name_H-M   'P 1'
#
loop_
_entity.id
_entity.type
_entity.pdbx_description
1 polymer ?
#
loop_
_entity_poly.entity_id
_entity_poly.type
_entity_poly.pdbx_seq_one_letter_code
_entity_poly.pdbx_strand_id
1 'polypeptide(L)'
;MQAVISRLKGYDLEQRNLEYVFGKHLLRSQHDNHLYYDLEVLERKFKSLDRCVAEYMLVKVNLKNLTSQIDDSSERGKAVKIRLEAIDLDAVIAYEVDLFAPVELRRYLMQIKDEVLLDRLRYQVKESMTRTKEIMEVNLRGDVIHAADQLETLRYQRWILYAYNHSNFLMIDQLSSVREIHRDIFQAYLYRFLTPGFGQEEFDLQLLTDVVLHIHPRTLSEMLEEVPVLAVSEATRKGILGKASNLLRSHFVTGGFSGLRQEVDMKAQMLDSSSCFYHYEVFSLLFMVIAKMGCCTDDVRGISPDIINFLLADPKYFDQYMKTLSALIEHFGDAFSVSQFLQVLQAIIPKLESHHLKHDRIVKGILKSWRRHFPQEKIKEVKLIHQAVVNHMGGSNPEYLRLGHLWHITAPELQDVIVAELERFLDLDFNAHLFQCLVHEGVLAVDHKDYFSSYVKEQVAHNTPDGFWHSDGKLIRNPSIDNMAILVHRFDVPLYHPALLDIVGLTPYQSWLLNPDGFEYSGFEVLWLKEAFSVYFFKKLKGNVVVKATLEAYLKESFDEQLTKIYFKYLA
;
A
#
# COMPACT_ATOMS: atom_id res chain seq x y z
N MET A 1 -15.60 9.53 -17.07
CA MET A 1 -14.57 10.59 -17.18
C MET A 1 -14.58 11.26 -18.55
N GLN A 2 -14.36 10.55 -19.67
CA GLN A 2 -14.35 11.12 -21.04
C GLN A 2 -15.62 11.91 -21.42
N ALA A 3 -16.83 11.41 -21.12
CA ALA A 3 -18.08 12.15 -21.37
C ALA A 3 -18.20 13.44 -20.53
N VAL A 4 -17.55 13.49 -19.37
CA VAL A 4 -17.53 14.67 -18.49
C VAL A 4 -16.45 15.64 -18.95
N ILE A 5 -15.24 15.17 -19.23
CA ILE A 5 -14.12 15.99 -19.73
C ILE A 5 -14.43 16.60 -21.09
N SER A 6 -15.02 15.84 -22.03
CA SER A 6 -15.44 16.35 -23.35
C SER A 6 -16.56 17.38 -23.25
N ARG A 7 -17.54 17.16 -22.35
CA ARG A 7 -18.55 18.18 -22.03
C ARG A 7 -17.90 19.43 -21.45
N LEU A 8 -16.97 19.32 -20.50
CA LEU A 8 -16.32 20.46 -19.87
C LEU A 8 -15.40 21.26 -20.82
N LYS A 9 -14.78 20.61 -21.82
CA LYS A 9 -13.94 21.29 -22.84
C LYS A 9 -14.77 22.15 -23.82
N GLY A 10 -16.08 21.90 -23.95
CA GLY A 10 -16.97 22.58 -24.91
C GLY A 10 -17.79 23.76 -24.38
N TYR A 11 -17.62 24.16 -23.12
CA TYR A 11 -18.36 25.29 -22.54
C TYR A 11 -17.81 26.62 -23.06
N ASP A 12 -18.68 27.44 -23.64
CA ASP A 12 -18.41 28.83 -23.97
C ASP A 12 -18.10 29.63 -22.69
N LEU A 13 -17.36 30.74 -22.79
CA LEU A 13 -16.99 31.59 -21.65
C LEU A 13 -18.21 32.03 -20.82
N GLU A 14 -19.36 32.21 -21.47
CA GLU A 14 -20.62 32.60 -20.83
C GLU A 14 -21.23 31.49 -19.94
N GLN A 15 -20.96 30.22 -20.25
CA GLN A 15 -21.56 29.07 -19.57
C GLN A 15 -20.74 28.59 -18.34
N ARG A 16 -19.58 29.21 -18.06
CA ARG A 16 -18.80 28.90 -16.85
C ARG A 16 -19.53 29.40 -15.60
N ASN A 17 -19.78 28.49 -14.66
CA ASN A 17 -20.40 28.72 -13.35
C ASN A 17 -19.62 27.98 -12.25
N LEU A 18 -20.02 28.15 -10.98
CA LEU A 18 -19.34 27.50 -9.85
C LEU A 18 -19.33 25.97 -9.95
N GLU A 19 -20.45 25.37 -10.37
CA GLU A 19 -20.56 23.91 -10.58
C GLU A 19 -19.54 23.40 -11.60
N TYR A 20 -19.37 24.10 -12.73
CA TYR A 20 -18.38 23.78 -13.76
C TYR A 20 -16.97 23.78 -13.19
N VAL A 21 -16.59 24.84 -12.45
CA VAL A 21 -15.25 24.98 -11.89
C VAL A 21 -15.02 23.95 -10.77
N PHE A 22 -16.03 23.68 -9.94
CA PHE A 22 -15.99 22.63 -8.94
C PHE A 22 -15.86 21.23 -9.55
N GLY A 23 -16.56 20.96 -10.66
CA GLY A 23 -16.39 19.73 -11.43
C GLY A 23 -14.95 19.57 -11.95
N LYS A 24 -14.33 20.67 -12.42
CA LYS A 24 -12.91 20.65 -12.82
C LYS A 24 -11.97 20.41 -11.64
N HIS A 25 -12.27 20.97 -10.47
CA HIS A 25 -11.54 20.72 -9.22
C HIS A 25 -11.56 19.24 -8.84
N LEU A 26 -12.76 18.64 -8.77
CA LEU A 26 -12.93 17.23 -8.44
C LEU A 26 -12.23 16.30 -9.43
N LEU A 27 -12.24 16.66 -10.72
CA LEU A 27 -11.57 15.86 -11.75
C LEU A 27 -10.06 16.06 -11.80
N ARG A 28 -9.50 17.07 -11.11
CA ARG A 28 -8.08 17.45 -11.21
C ARG A 28 -7.61 17.52 -12.66
N SER A 29 -8.46 18.10 -13.51
CA SER A 29 -8.30 18.02 -14.98
C SER A 29 -7.25 19.00 -15.54
N GLN A 30 -6.72 19.92 -14.73
CA GLN A 30 -5.74 20.94 -15.08
C GLN A 30 -4.90 21.32 -13.86
N HIS A 31 -3.69 21.89 -14.08
CA HIS A 31 -2.90 22.52 -13.00
C HIS A 31 -3.75 23.49 -12.19
N ASP A 32 -3.54 23.55 -10.87
CA ASP A 32 -4.27 24.42 -9.95
C ASP A 32 -4.18 25.92 -10.35
N ASN A 33 -3.14 26.29 -11.09
CA ASN A 33 -2.99 27.60 -11.74
C ASN A 33 -4.12 27.93 -12.73
N HIS A 34 -4.67 26.95 -13.47
CA HIS A 34 -5.80 27.17 -14.37
C HIS A 34 -7.13 27.29 -13.62
N LEU A 35 -7.27 26.54 -12.52
CA LEU A 35 -8.44 26.64 -11.64
C LEU A 35 -8.54 28.04 -11.02
N TYR A 36 -7.39 28.62 -10.65
CA TYR A 36 -7.31 30.03 -10.25
C TYR A 36 -7.88 30.98 -11.31
N TYR A 37 -7.49 30.85 -12.58
CA TYR A 37 -8.00 31.74 -13.64
C TYR A 37 -9.48 31.55 -13.91
N ASP A 38 -10.00 30.33 -13.83
CA ASP A 38 -11.44 30.10 -13.96
C ASP A 38 -12.21 30.76 -12.81
N LEU A 39 -11.70 30.67 -11.58
CA LEU A 39 -12.27 31.39 -10.43
C LEU A 39 -12.13 32.90 -10.55
N GLU A 40 -11.02 33.43 -11.09
CA GLU A 40 -10.82 34.86 -11.34
C GLU A 40 -11.85 35.40 -12.35
N VAL A 41 -12.19 34.60 -13.38
CA VAL A 41 -13.27 34.94 -14.32
C VAL A 41 -14.62 34.98 -13.62
N LEU A 42 -14.92 34.01 -12.76
CA LEU A 42 -16.16 34.00 -11.97
C LEU A 42 -16.21 35.16 -10.97
N GLU A 43 -15.08 35.49 -10.34
CA GLU A 43 -14.95 36.61 -9.42
C GLU A 43 -15.37 37.91 -10.12
N ARG A 44 -14.80 38.19 -11.30
CA ARG A 44 -15.15 39.38 -12.10
C ARG A 44 -16.62 39.36 -12.57
N LYS A 45 -17.16 38.17 -12.89
CA LYS A 45 -18.54 37.99 -13.33
C LYS A 45 -19.55 38.30 -12.23
N PHE A 46 -19.27 37.92 -10.98
CA PHE A 46 -20.19 38.07 -9.86
C PHE A 46 -19.97 39.35 -9.04
N LYS A 47 -18.79 39.96 -9.13
CA LYS A 47 -18.46 41.19 -8.39
C LYS A 47 -19.48 42.30 -8.69
N SER A 48 -19.93 42.98 -7.63
CA SER A 48 -20.85 44.13 -7.70
C SER A 48 -22.24 43.81 -8.27
N LEU A 49 -22.65 42.54 -8.29
CA LEU A 49 -24.02 42.13 -8.61
C LEU A 49 -24.73 41.66 -7.34
N ASP A 50 -25.68 42.45 -6.85
CA ASP A 50 -26.43 42.17 -5.59
C ASP A 50 -27.03 40.76 -5.55
N ARG A 51 -27.53 40.29 -6.69
CA ARG A 51 -28.13 38.95 -6.83
C ARG A 51 -27.13 37.79 -6.81
N CYS A 52 -25.82 38.07 -6.88
CA CYS A 52 -24.74 37.07 -6.95
C CYS A 52 -23.76 37.18 -5.78
N VAL A 53 -24.13 37.86 -4.69
CA VAL A 53 -23.24 38.11 -3.54
C VAL A 53 -22.81 36.81 -2.86
N ALA A 54 -23.69 35.80 -2.80
CA ALA A 54 -23.35 34.49 -2.25
C ALA A 54 -22.29 33.78 -3.13
N GLU A 55 -22.51 33.74 -4.43
CA GLU A 55 -21.58 33.14 -5.39
C GLU A 55 -20.23 33.87 -5.41
N TYR A 56 -20.23 35.19 -5.32
CA TYR A 56 -19.02 35.99 -5.19
C TYR A 56 -18.21 35.59 -3.96
N MET A 57 -18.87 35.46 -2.80
CA MET A 57 -18.20 35.05 -1.57
C MET A 57 -17.68 33.60 -1.65
N LEU A 58 -18.45 32.67 -2.22
CA LEU A 58 -18.00 31.30 -2.43
C LEU A 58 -16.77 31.23 -3.37
N VAL A 59 -16.72 32.06 -4.41
CA VAL A 59 -15.52 32.20 -5.26
C VAL A 59 -14.33 32.66 -4.44
N LYS A 60 -14.49 33.68 -3.57
CA LYS A 60 -13.41 34.19 -2.71
C LYS A 60 -12.89 33.14 -1.72
N VAL A 61 -13.80 32.38 -1.10
CA VAL A 61 -13.45 31.26 -0.21
C VAL A 61 -12.68 30.19 -0.98
N ASN A 62 -13.17 29.79 -2.16
CA ASN A 62 -12.48 28.80 -3.00
C ASN A 62 -11.10 29.28 -3.46
N LEU A 63 -10.95 30.56 -3.83
CA LEU A 63 -9.65 31.16 -4.13
C LEU A 63 -8.70 31.05 -2.93
N LYS A 64 -9.18 31.36 -1.71
CA LYS A 64 -8.37 31.22 -0.50
C LYS A 64 -7.95 29.77 -0.26
N ASN A 65 -8.85 28.80 -0.46
CA ASN A 65 -8.58 27.37 -0.28
C ASN A 65 -7.58 26.80 -1.31
N LEU A 66 -7.38 27.48 -2.45
CA LEU A 66 -6.36 27.08 -3.43
C LEU A 66 -4.94 27.54 -3.06
N THR A 67 -4.77 28.42 -2.07
CA THR A 67 -3.45 29.00 -1.74
C THR A 67 -2.36 27.95 -1.53
N SER A 68 -2.68 26.87 -0.80
CA SER A 68 -1.74 25.77 -0.53
C SER A 68 -1.53 24.80 -1.70
N GLN A 69 -2.34 24.92 -2.75
CA GLN A 69 -2.33 24.06 -3.93
C GLN A 69 -1.58 24.70 -5.12
N ILE A 70 -1.31 26.01 -5.07
CA ILE A 70 -0.56 26.69 -6.13
C ILE A 70 0.93 26.35 -6.05
N ASP A 71 1.44 25.77 -7.14
CA ASP A 71 2.87 25.59 -7.37
C ASP A 71 3.57 26.94 -7.59
N ASP A 72 4.52 27.28 -6.71
CA ASP A 72 5.32 28.50 -6.73
C ASP A 72 6.71 28.32 -7.36
N SER A 73 6.94 27.19 -8.02
CA SER A 73 8.18 26.93 -8.77
C SER A 73 8.42 27.93 -9.91
N SER A 74 7.35 28.52 -10.46
CA SER A 74 7.41 29.52 -11.53
C SER A 74 7.11 30.94 -11.02
N GLU A 75 7.67 31.96 -11.66
CA GLU A 75 7.37 33.37 -11.36
C GLU A 75 5.86 33.68 -11.45
N ARG A 76 5.18 33.06 -12.41
CA ARG A 76 3.73 33.16 -12.55
C ARG A 76 3.01 32.55 -11.34
N GLY A 77 3.45 31.38 -10.89
CA GLY A 77 2.94 30.69 -9.70
C GLY A 77 3.14 31.52 -8.42
N LYS A 78 4.33 32.08 -8.22
CA LYS A 78 4.62 33.00 -7.10
C LYS A 78 3.69 34.20 -7.10
N ALA A 79 3.49 34.83 -8.27
CA ALA A 79 2.60 35.97 -8.39
C ALA A 79 1.14 35.62 -8.06
N VAL A 80 0.67 34.43 -8.49
CA VAL A 80 -0.66 33.93 -8.13
C VAL A 80 -0.76 33.69 -6.62
N LYS A 81 0.22 33.00 -6.03
CA LYS A 81 0.25 32.70 -4.59
C LYS A 81 0.21 33.96 -3.72
N ILE A 82 1.01 34.98 -4.04
CA ILE A 82 0.99 36.28 -3.35
C ILE A 82 -0.41 36.92 -3.41
N ARG A 83 -1.10 36.85 -4.55
CA ARG A 83 -2.48 37.37 -4.68
C ARG A 83 -3.47 36.61 -3.81
N LEU A 84 -3.36 35.29 -3.74
CA LEU A 84 -4.23 34.46 -2.90
C LEU A 84 -3.98 34.68 -1.40
N GLU A 85 -2.72 34.82 -1.01
CA GLU A 85 -2.31 35.15 0.36
C GLU A 85 -2.89 36.50 0.79
N ALA A 86 -2.91 37.48 -0.11
CA ALA A 86 -3.47 38.81 0.10
C ALA A 86 -5.02 38.86 0.17
N ILE A 87 -5.73 37.76 -0.12
CA ILE A 87 -7.18 37.71 0.06
C ILE A 87 -7.48 37.75 1.56
N ASP A 88 -8.03 38.88 2.00
CA ASP A 88 -8.61 39.10 3.32
C ASP A 88 -10.13 38.92 3.23
N LEU A 89 -10.62 37.79 3.72
CA LEU A 89 -12.05 37.47 3.69
C LEU A 89 -12.85 38.34 4.67
N ASP A 90 -12.25 38.86 5.75
CA ASP A 90 -12.91 39.79 6.66
C ASP A 90 -13.18 41.13 5.98
N ALA A 91 -12.20 41.64 5.25
CA ALA A 91 -12.35 42.84 4.44
C ALA A 91 -13.39 42.64 3.31
N VAL A 92 -13.38 41.49 2.64
CA VAL A 92 -14.39 41.17 1.60
C VAL A 92 -15.80 41.18 2.21
N ILE A 93 -16.00 40.59 3.39
CA ILE A 93 -17.31 40.62 4.05
C ILE A 93 -17.70 42.06 4.38
N ALA A 94 -16.85 42.77 5.13
CA ALA A 94 -17.17 44.09 5.67
C ALA A 94 -17.40 45.17 4.60
N TYR A 95 -16.70 45.09 3.46
CA TYR A 95 -16.71 46.16 2.46
C TYR A 95 -17.34 45.79 1.13
N GLU A 96 -17.37 44.50 0.75
CA GLU A 96 -17.87 44.07 -0.56
C GLU A 96 -19.17 43.26 -0.47
N VAL A 97 -19.45 42.58 0.65
CA VAL A 97 -20.67 41.77 0.86
C VAL A 97 -21.71 42.51 1.69
N ASP A 98 -21.29 43.18 2.77
CA ASP A 98 -22.18 43.82 3.76
C ASP A 98 -23.10 44.89 3.17
N LEU A 99 -22.71 45.50 2.04
CA LEU A 99 -23.49 46.51 1.34
C LEU A 99 -24.72 45.92 0.61
N PHE A 100 -24.72 44.61 0.31
CA PHE A 100 -25.66 44.00 -0.63
C PHE A 100 -26.34 42.73 -0.08
N ALA A 101 -25.78 42.07 0.94
CA ALA A 101 -26.34 40.85 1.53
C ALA A 101 -27.35 41.14 2.66
N PRO A 102 -28.51 40.45 2.69
CA PRO A 102 -29.37 40.41 3.89
C PRO A 102 -28.62 39.89 5.12
N VAL A 103 -29.03 40.33 6.32
CA VAL A 103 -28.39 39.96 7.61
C VAL A 103 -28.24 38.44 7.80
N GLU A 104 -29.24 37.67 7.35
CA GLU A 104 -29.25 36.21 7.44
C GLU A 104 -28.20 35.57 6.51
N LEU A 105 -28.14 36.03 5.25
CA LEU A 105 -27.14 35.59 4.29
C LEU A 105 -25.73 35.95 4.77
N ARG A 106 -25.53 37.17 5.29
CA ARG A 106 -24.24 37.58 5.87
C ARG A 106 -23.80 36.66 7.00
N ARG A 107 -24.69 36.36 7.95
CA ARG A 107 -24.39 35.45 9.06
C ARG A 107 -23.96 34.07 8.55
N TYR A 108 -24.64 33.56 7.52
CA TYR A 108 -24.28 32.29 6.92
C TYR A 108 -22.91 32.33 6.22
N LEU A 109 -22.63 33.37 5.45
CA LEU A 109 -21.33 33.56 4.78
C LEU A 109 -20.17 33.72 5.78
N MET A 110 -20.39 34.41 6.90
CA MET A 110 -19.42 34.45 8.01
C MET A 110 -19.15 33.06 8.58
N GLN A 111 -20.19 32.24 8.78
CA GLN A 111 -20.01 30.85 9.26
C GLN A 111 -19.20 29.98 8.29
N ILE A 112 -19.33 30.21 6.97
CA ILE A 112 -18.49 29.55 5.96
C ILE A 112 -17.04 30.02 6.08
N LYS A 113 -16.81 31.34 6.14
CA LYS A 113 -15.47 31.94 6.27
C LYS A 113 -14.75 31.44 7.51
N ASP A 114 -15.42 31.47 8.65
CA ASP A 114 -14.87 31.12 9.97
C ASP A 114 -14.85 29.61 10.22
N GLU A 115 -15.17 28.79 9.21
CA GLU A 115 -15.21 27.32 9.30
C GLU A 115 -16.04 26.77 10.48
N VAL A 116 -17.00 27.56 10.99
CA VAL A 116 -17.78 27.26 12.21
C VAL A 116 -18.48 25.91 12.12
N LEU A 117 -18.94 25.53 10.94
CA LEU A 117 -19.54 24.23 10.72
C LEU A 117 -18.50 23.11 10.78
N LEU A 118 -17.34 23.27 10.16
CA LEU A 118 -16.27 22.26 10.17
C LEU A 118 -15.75 22.03 11.59
N ASP A 119 -15.54 23.08 12.37
CA ASP A 119 -15.12 22.97 13.77
C ASP A 119 -16.16 22.23 14.62
N ARG A 120 -17.45 22.53 14.40
CA ARG A 120 -18.55 21.82 15.07
C ARG A 120 -18.60 20.36 14.67
N LEU A 121 -18.50 20.05 13.38
CA LEU A 121 -18.47 18.69 12.86
C LEU A 121 -17.31 17.91 13.46
N ARG A 122 -16.11 18.50 13.48
CA ARG A 122 -14.90 17.89 14.04
C ARG A 122 -15.09 17.58 15.53
N TYR A 123 -15.62 18.52 16.30
CA TYR A 123 -15.92 18.30 17.71
C TYR A 123 -16.91 17.13 17.91
N GLN A 124 -18.04 17.17 17.21
CA GLN A 124 -19.10 16.17 17.34
C GLN A 124 -18.65 14.77 16.89
N VAL A 125 -17.93 14.68 15.77
CA VAL A 125 -17.37 13.42 15.29
C VAL A 125 -16.35 12.86 16.28
N LYS A 126 -15.46 13.70 16.82
CA LYS A 126 -14.44 13.26 17.77
C LYS A 126 -15.05 12.80 19.10
N GLU A 127 -16.08 13.48 19.58
CA GLU A 127 -16.85 13.07 20.75
C GLU A 127 -17.50 11.70 20.51
N SER A 128 -18.21 11.54 19.38
CA SER A 128 -18.86 10.26 19.03
C SER A 128 -17.86 9.11 18.82
N MET A 129 -16.71 9.38 18.18
CA MET A 129 -15.63 8.41 18.02
C MET A 129 -15.07 7.97 19.37
N THR A 130 -14.75 8.91 20.26
CA THR A 130 -14.19 8.64 21.58
C THR A 130 -15.15 7.78 22.40
N ARG A 131 -16.43 8.15 22.42
CA ARG A 131 -17.46 7.38 23.10
C ARG A 131 -17.60 5.97 22.52
N THR A 132 -17.57 5.83 21.19
CA THR A 132 -17.63 4.50 20.53
C THR A 132 -16.44 3.62 20.91
N LYS A 133 -15.24 4.20 21.04
CA LYS A 133 -14.05 3.50 21.52
C LYS A 133 -14.23 3.01 22.97
N GLU A 134 -14.69 3.88 23.87
CA GLU A 134 -14.93 3.52 25.27
C GLU A 134 -15.92 2.35 25.37
N ILE A 135 -17.00 2.38 24.58
CA ILE A 135 -17.99 1.31 24.53
C ILE A 135 -17.34 0.00 24.05
N MET A 136 -16.54 0.05 22.99
CA MET A 136 -15.81 -1.12 22.50
C MET A 136 -14.91 -1.72 23.60
N GLU A 137 -14.11 -0.89 24.27
CA GLU A 137 -13.19 -1.31 25.33
C GLU A 137 -13.90 -1.89 26.56
N VAL A 138 -15.08 -1.39 26.92
CA VAL A 138 -15.89 -1.97 28.00
C VAL A 138 -16.48 -3.32 27.59
N ASN A 139 -17.04 -3.42 26.38
CA ASN A 139 -17.60 -4.69 25.87
C ASN A 139 -16.55 -5.77 25.69
N LEU A 140 -15.32 -5.42 25.29
CA LEU A 140 -14.20 -6.37 25.23
C LEU A 140 -13.77 -6.90 26.60
N ARG A 141 -14.07 -6.18 27.69
CA ARG A 141 -13.81 -6.63 29.07
C ARG A 141 -14.90 -7.53 29.65
N GLY A 142 -16.00 -7.75 28.93
CA GLY A 142 -17.13 -8.59 29.34
C GLY A 142 -18.30 -7.82 29.97
N ASP A 143 -18.17 -6.50 30.14
CA ASP A 143 -19.24 -5.62 30.58
C ASP A 143 -20.06 -5.15 29.37
N VAL A 144 -21.39 -5.28 29.41
CA VAL A 144 -22.22 -4.93 28.24
C VAL A 144 -22.76 -3.50 28.37
N ILE A 145 -22.22 -2.58 27.55
CA ILE A 145 -22.78 -1.23 27.38
C ILE A 145 -23.41 -1.11 25.99
N HIS A 146 -24.68 -0.72 25.98
CA HIS A 146 -25.44 -0.43 24.78
C HIS A 146 -25.36 1.06 24.45
N ALA A 147 -24.98 1.40 23.23
CA ALA A 147 -25.14 2.75 22.70
C ALA A 147 -25.68 2.70 21.28
N ALA A 148 -26.99 2.83 21.15
CA ALA A 148 -27.68 2.77 19.87
C ALA A 148 -27.56 4.06 19.02
N ASP A 149 -27.08 5.17 19.60
CA ASP A 149 -27.25 6.52 19.02
C ASP A 149 -25.99 7.10 18.32
N GLN A 150 -24.80 6.54 18.57
CA GLN A 150 -23.55 7.16 18.06
C GLN A 150 -23.37 6.97 16.55
N LEU A 151 -23.84 5.86 15.99
CA LEU A 151 -23.71 5.60 14.55
C LEU A 151 -24.63 6.50 13.71
N GLU A 152 -25.87 6.70 14.16
CA GLU A 152 -26.81 7.63 13.51
C GLU A 152 -26.29 9.06 13.59
N THR A 153 -25.72 9.46 14.72
CA THR A 153 -25.03 10.75 14.84
C THR A 153 -23.91 10.86 13.80
N LEU A 154 -23.03 9.87 13.69
CA LEU A 154 -21.94 9.88 12.71
C LEU A 154 -22.44 9.88 11.25
N ARG A 155 -23.51 9.15 10.94
CA ARG A 155 -24.17 9.17 9.62
C ARG A 155 -24.68 10.57 9.28
N TYR A 156 -25.34 11.21 10.24
CA TYR A 156 -25.84 12.56 10.09
C TYR A 156 -24.71 13.57 9.90
N GLN A 157 -23.64 13.51 10.70
CA GLN A 157 -22.48 14.40 10.54
C GLN A 157 -21.77 14.20 9.20
N ARG A 158 -21.63 12.96 8.74
CA ARG A 158 -21.11 12.64 7.41
C ARG A 158 -21.96 13.24 6.30
N TRP A 159 -23.28 13.14 6.40
CA TRP A 159 -24.19 13.77 5.44
C TRP A 159 -24.08 15.30 5.45
N ILE A 160 -23.97 15.94 6.62
CA ILE A 160 -23.76 17.39 6.72
C ILE A 160 -22.45 17.78 6.03
N LEU A 161 -21.36 17.05 6.28
CA LEU A 161 -20.06 17.31 5.64
C LEU A 161 -20.17 17.21 4.11
N TYR A 162 -20.80 16.15 3.62
CA TYR A 162 -21.05 15.96 2.19
C TYR A 162 -21.87 17.11 1.61
N ALA A 163 -22.98 17.49 2.26
CA ALA A 163 -23.85 18.57 1.82
C ALA A 163 -23.11 19.92 1.82
N TYR A 164 -22.32 20.18 2.86
CA TYR A 164 -21.53 21.40 3.01
C TYR A 164 -20.52 21.57 1.89
N ASN A 165 -19.85 20.50 1.51
CA ASN A 165 -18.85 20.48 0.46
C ASN A 165 -19.50 20.55 -0.94
N HIS A 166 -20.33 19.56 -1.29
CA HIS A 166 -20.81 19.36 -2.65
C HIS A 166 -21.97 20.27 -3.03
N SER A 167 -22.88 20.61 -2.11
CA SER A 167 -24.05 21.45 -2.44
C SER A 167 -23.67 22.93 -2.54
N ASN A 168 -22.58 23.34 -1.88
CA ASN A 168 -22.08 24.71 -1.92
C ASN A 168 -20.87 24.88 -2.85
N PHE A 169 -20.45 23.81 -3.55
CA PHE A 169 -19.30 23.82 -4.47
C PHE A 169 -18.00 24.32 -3.80
N LEU A 170 -17.77 23.95 -2.53
CA LEU A 170 -16.63 24.39 -1.74
C LEU A 170 -15.41 23.49 -1.98
N MET A 171 -14.28 24.04 -2.36
CA MET A 171 -13.05 23.28 -2.67
C MET A 171 -12.24 22.95 -1.41
N ILE A 172 -12.83 22.18 -0.50
CA ILE A 172 -12.28 21.93 0.85
C ILE A 172 -11.75 20.50 1.07
N ASP A 173 -11.89 19.60 0.09
CA ASP A 173 -11.51 18.17 0.19
C ASP A 173 -10.05 17.92 0.59
N GLN A 174 -9.18 18.87 0.30
CA GLN A 174 -7.75 18.79 0.57
C GLN A 174 -7.36 19.38 1.92
N LEU A 175 -8.27 20.06 2.62
CA LEU A 175 -8.00 20.60 3.94
C LEU A 175 -7.77 19.45 4.92
N SER A 176 -6.74 19.60 5.75
CA SER A 176 -6.39 18.61 6.78
C SER A 176 -7.56 18.38 7.74
N SER A 177 -8.32 19.43 8.07
CA SER A 177 -9.51 19.36 8.92
C SER A 177 -10.59 18.42 8.34
N VAL A 178 -10.87 18.51 7.03
CA VAL A 178 -11.85 17.65 6.36
C VAL A 178 -11.38 16.19 6.33
N ARG A 179 -10.10 15.96 5.99
CA ARG A 179 -9.51 14.62 5.99
C ARG A 179 -9.51 13.99 7.39
N GLU A 180 -9.25 14.78 8.43
CA GLU A 180 -9.34 14.34 9.83
C GLU A 180 -10.77 13.93 10.21
N ILE A 181 -11.79 14.68 9.78
CA ILE A 181 -13.19 14.31 10.03
C ILE A 181 -13.52 12.96 9.37
N HIS A 182 -13.15 12.76 8.10
CA HIS A 182 -13.37 11.47 7.42
C HIS A 182 -12.63 10.31 8.10
N ARG A 183 -11.38 10.53 8.53
CA ARG A 183 -10.60 9.55 9.30
C ARG A 183 -11.32 9.17 10.59
N ASP A 184 -11.74 10.16 11.38
CA ASP A 184 -12.36 9.93 12.69
C ASP A 184 -13.73 9.27 12.56
N ILE A 185 -14.51 9.62 11.51
CA ILE A 185 -15.73 8.89 11.14
C ILE A 185 -15.40 7.43 10.86
N PHE A 186 -14.45 7.13 9.97
CA PHE A 186 -14.15 5.73 9.63
C PHE A 186 -13.59 4.95 10.82
N GLN A 187 -12.75 5.56 11.66
CA GLN A 187 -12.23 4.95 12.87
C GLN A 187 -13.35 4.58 13.86
N ALA A 188 -14.36 5.45 14.02
CA ALA A 188 -15.51 5.16 14.86
C ALA A 188 -16.32 3.97 14.31
N TYR A 189 -16.49 3.87 13.00
CA TYR A 189 -17.11 2.72 12.35
C TYR A 189 -16.32 1.43 12.58
N LEU A 190 -14.98 1.48 12.53
CA LEU A 190 -14.13 0.34 12.87
C LEU A 190 -14.31 -0.10 14.33
N TYR A 191 -14.26 0.83 15.30
CA TYR A 191 -14.50 0.49 16.70
C TYR A 191 -15.87 -0.16 16.90
N ARG A 192 -16.88 0.35 16.19
CA ARG A 192 -18.22 -0.23 16.23
C ARG A 192 -18.23 -1.64 15.64
N PHE A 193 -17.64 -1.85 14.48
CA PHE A 193 -17.51 -3.16 13.83
C PHE A 193 -16.82 -4.20 14.73
N LEU A 194 -15.81 -3.77 15.49
CA LEU A 194 -15.05 -4.63 16.40
C LEU A 194 -15.73 -4.84 17.76
N THR A 195 -16.86 -4.18 18.05
CA THR A 195 -17.56 -4.30 19.34
C THR A 195 -18.46 -5.55 19.37
N PRO A 196 -18.21 -6.53 20.26
CA PRO A 196 -19.02 -7.75 20.34
C PRO A 196 -20.50 -7.48 20.68
N GLY A 197 -21.42 -8.23 20.07
CA GLY A 197 -22.86 -8.23 20.38
C GLY A 197 -23.63 -6.95 20.02
N PHE A 198 -22.93 -5.88 19.64
CA PHE A 198 -23.49 -4.56 19.33
C PHE A 198 -23.01 -4.01 17.98
N GLY A 199 -22.12 -4.72 17.28
CA GLY A 199 -21.42 -4.19 16.11
C GLY A 199 -22.32 -3.87 14.92
N GLN A 200 -21.90 -2.88 14.14
CA GLN A 200 -22.36 -2.73 12.76
C GLN A 200 -21.91 -3.96 12.00
N GLU A 201 -22.83 -4.63 11.31
CA GLU A 201 -22.53 -5.89 10.64
C GLU A 201 -21.74 -5.67 9.35
N GLU A 202 -21.96 -4.55 8.65
CA GLU A 202 -21.40 -4.33 7.31
C GLU A 202 -21.11 -2.86 7.00
N PHE A 203 -20.08 -2.58 6.20
CA PHE A 203 -19.76 -1.25 5.69
C PHE A 203 -20.54 -0.91 4.41
N ASP A 204 -21.02 0.33 4.30
CA ASP A 204 -21.74 0.81 3.12
C ASP A 204 -20.81 1.30 2.01
N LEU A 205 -21.31 1.25 0.76
CA LEU A 205 -20.57 1.66 -0.44
C LEU A 205 -20.06 3.09 -0.38
N GLN A 206 -20.86 4.02 0.14
CA GLN A 206 -20.49 5.42 0.15
C GLN A 206 -19.40 5.68 1.21
N LEU A 207 -19.47 5.02 2.38
CA LEU A 207 -18.43 5.15 3.40
C LEU A 207 -17.07 4.68 2.87
N LEU A 208 -17.05 3.52 2.22
CA LEU A 208 -15.82 3.00 1.62
C LEU A 208 -15.33 3.87 0.47
N THR A 209 -16.24 4.53 -0.26
CA THR A 209 -15.85 5.53 -1.27
C THR A 209 -15.19 6.75 -0.61
N ASP A 210 -15.76 7.26 0.49
CA ASP A 210 -15.20 8.40 1.22
C ASP A 210 -13.81 8.05 1.79
N VAL A 211 -13.62 6.83 2.31
CA VAL A 211 -12.32 6.31 2.76
C VAL A 211 -11.28 6.35 1.63
N VAL A 212 -11.66 5.87 0.44
CA VAL A 212 -10.76 5.84 -0.73
C VAL A 212 -10.39 7.24 -1.23
N LEU A 213 -11.26 8.23 -1.06
CA LEU A 213 -11.02 9.58 -1.57
C LEU A 213 -10.30 10.51 -0.58
N HIS A 214 -10.45 10.30 0.72
CA HIS A 214 -10.06 11.28 1.74
C HIS A 214 -9.05 10.79 2.78
N ILE A 215 -8.85 9.48 2.96
CA ILE A 215 -7.90 8.95 3.95
C ILE A 215 -6.55 8.67 3.30
N HIS A 216 -5.46 9.10 3.93
CA HIS A 216 -4.11 8.85 3.42
C HIS A 216 -3.74 7.34 3.49
N PRO A 217 -3.03 6.77 2.49
CA PRO A 217 -2.72 5.33 2.43
C PRO A 217 -2.08 4.75 3.68
N ARG A 218 -1.10 5.46 4.26
CA ARG A 218 -0.42 5.01 5.49
C ARG A 218 -1.39 4.90 6.66
N THR A 219 -2.23 5.92 6.85
CA THR A 219 -3.21 5.96 7.93
C THR A 219 -4.24 4.85 7.76
N LEU A 220 -4.74 4.62 6.54
CA LEU A 220 -5.68 3.52 6.30
C LEU A 220 -5.03 2.15 6.59
N SER A 221 -3.77 1.97 6.19
CA SER A 221 -3.04 0.72 6.47
C SER A 221 -2.90 0.47 7.96
N GLU A 222 -2.56 1.48 8.76
CA GLU A 222 -2.47 1.40 10.22
C GLU A 222 -3.84 1.09 10.85
N MET A 223 -4.92 1.73 10.38
CA MET A 223 -6.28 1.49 10.86
C MET A 223 -6.80 0.07 10.57
N LEU A 224 -6.34 -0.56 9.48
CA LEU A 224 -6.79 -1.88 9.03
C LEU A 224 -5.85 -3.02 9.45
N GLU A 225 -4.79 -2.75 10.21
CA GLU A 225 -3.79 -3.75 10.61
C GLU A 225 -4.44 -4.92 11.38
N GLU A 226 -5.24 -4.58 12.40
CA GLU A 226 -5.95 -5.54 13.26
C GLU A 226 -7.31 -6.01 12.69
N VAL A 227 -7.72 -5.49 11.53
CA VAL A 227 -9.02 -5.81 10.92
C VAL A 227 -8.80 -6.89 9.84
N PRO A 228 -9.16 -8.16 10.08
CA PRO A 228 -8.88 -9.23 9.12
C PRO A 228 -9.71 -9.07 7.84
N VAL A 229 -11.01 -8.82 7.97
CA VAL A 229 -11.96 -8.66 6.87
C VAL A 229 -12.97 -7.56 7.21
N LEU A 230 -13.22 -6.66 6.26
CA LEU A 230 -14.32 -5.70 6.24
C LEU A 230 -15.57 -6.40 5.69
N ALA A 231 -16.56 -6.66 6.54
CA ALA A 231 -17.82 -7.23 6.09
C ALA A 231 -18.60 -6.22 5.23
N VAL A 232 -19.09 -6.66 4.06
CA VAL A 232 -19.86 -5.83 3.12
C VAL A 232 -20.90 -6.67 2.39
N SER A 233 -22.07 -6.07 2.15
CA SER A 233 -23.10 -6.65 1.28
C SER A 233 -22.56 -6.94 -0.13
N GLU A 234 -23.22 -7.85 -0.84
CA GLU A 234 -22.94 -8.14 -2.24
C GLU A 234 -23.06 -6.89 -3.12
N ALA A 235 -24.05 -6.03 -2.86
CA ALA A 235 -24.27 -4.79 -3.60
C ALA A 235 -23.11 -3.80 -3.39
N THR A 236 -22.67 -3.61 -2.13
CA THR A 236 -21.51 -2.77 -1.82
C THR A 236 -20.26 -3.29 -2.51
N ARG A 237 -20.03 -4.61 -2.44
CA ARG A 237 -18.88 -5.28 -3.05
C ARG A 237 -18.82 -5.07 -4.55
N LYS A 238 -19.93 -5.35 -5.25
CA LYS A 238 -20.06 -5.09 -6.70
C LYS A 238 -19.87 -3.60 -7.03
N GLY A 239 -20.37 -2.70 -6.18
CA GLY A 239 -20.19 -1.26 -6.34
C GLY A 239 -18.71 -0.84 -6.30
N ILE A 240 -17.94 -1.32 -5.33
CA ILE A 240 -16.51 -1.02 -5.20
C ILE A 240 -15.71 -1.65 -6.36
N LEU A 241 -15.98 -2.91 -6.71
CA LEU A 241 -15.33 -3.58 -7.85
C LEU A 241 -15.65 -2.87 -9.18
N GLY A 242 -16.88 -2.38 -9.35
CA GLY A 242 -17.27 -1.56 -10.49
C GLY A 242 -16.51 -0.23 -10.55
N LYS A 243 -16.27 0.42 -9.41
CA LYS A 243 -15.40 1.62 -9.34
C LYS A 243 -13.96 1.29 -9.72
N ALA A 244 -13.43 0.15 -9.29
CA ALA A 244 -12.09 -0.31 -9.67
C ALA A 244 -11.98 -0.61 -11.17
N SER A 245 -12.94 -1.34 -11.73
CA SER A 245 -13.05 -1.57 -13.17
C SER A 245 -13.08 -0.25 -13.95
N ASN A 246 -13.90 0.72 -13.55
CA ASN A 246 -13.96 2.04 -14.18
C ASN A 246 -12.63 2.80 -14.08
N LEU A 247 -11.96 2.73 -12.93
CA LEU A 247 -10.65 3.36 -12.74
C LEU A 247 -9.59 2.72 -13.65
N LEU A 248 -9.55 1.38 -13.76
CA LEU A 248 -8.63 0.67 -14.64
C LEU A 248 -8.89 1.01 -16.12
N ARG A 249 -10.16 0.96 -16.55
CA ARG A 249 -10.59 1.30 -17.92
C ARG A 249 -10.27 2.73 -18.32
N SER A 250 -10.12 3.65 -17.35
CA SER A 250 -9.74 5.02 -17.67
C SER A 250 -8.34 5.15 -18.29
N HIS A 251 -7.48 4.12 -18.18
CA HIS A 251 -6.11 4.12 -18.70
C HIS A 251 -5.98 3.58 -20.12
N PHE A 252 -7.02 2.96 -20.67
CA PHE A 252 -6.92 2.32 -21.97
C PHE A 252 -8.18 2.46 -22.82
N VAL A 253 -7.98 2.35 -24.12
CA VAL A 253 -9.08 2.24 -25.09
C VAL A 253 -8.98 0.89 -25.78
N THR A 254 -10.08 0.15 -25.77
CA THR A 254 -10.27 -1.03 -26.61
C THR A 254 -11.03 -0.61 -27.87
N GLY A 255 -10.40 -0.75 -29.04
CA GLY A 255 -11.00 -0.41 -30.34
C GLY A 255 -10.61 -1.41 -31.41
N GLY A 256 -11.47 -1.58 -32.43
CA GLY A 256 -11.20 -2.48 -33.57
C GLY A 256 -9.95 -2.07 -34.37
N PHE A 257 -9.40 -2.99 -35.17
CA PHE A 257 -8.15 -2.91 -35.98
C PHE A 257 -6.85 -2.42 -35.30
N SER A 258 -6.88 -1.51 -34.31
CA SER A 258 -5.69 -0.89 -33.69
C SER A 258 -5.23 -1.52 -32.37
N GLY A 259 -5.91 -2.56 -31.88
CA GLY A 259 -5.56 -3.21 -30.62
C GLY A 259 -5.72 -2.30 -29.38
N LEU A 260 -5.23 -2.79 -28.25
CA LEU A 260 -5.22 -2.10 -26.97
C LEU A 260 -4.20 -0.95 -26.99
N ARG A 261 -4.62 0.25 -26.59
CA ARG A 261 -3.75 1.43 -26.49
C ARG A 261 -4.04 2.24 -25.23
N GLN A 262 -3.04 2.99 -24.78
CA GLN A 262 -3.20 3.92 -23.66
C GLN A 262 -4.20 5.04 -24.02
N GLU A 263 -5.04 5.41 -23.06
CA GLU A 263 -5.99 6.52 -23.19
C GLU A 263 -5.24 7.87 -23.14
N VAL A 264 -5.47 8.73 -24.13
CA VAL A 264 -4.65 9.93 -24.38
C VAL A 264 -4.93 11.02 -23.34
N ASP A 265 -6.19 11.22 -22.96
CA ASP A 265 -6.56 12.25 -21.98
C ASP A 265 -6.02 11.86 -20.58
N MET A 266 -6.14 10.60 -20.17
CA MET A 266 -5.59 10.09 -18.93
C MET A 266 -4.06 10.17 -18.93
N LYS A 267 -3.40 9.78 -20.04
CA LYS A 267 -1.96 9.95 -20.18
C LYS A 267 -1.53 11.41 -20.02
N ALA A 268 -2.28 12.35 -20.61
CA ALA A 268 -2.01 13.78 -20.48
C ALA A 268 -2.25 14.27 -19.05
N GLN A 269 -3.31 13.81 -18.38
CA GLN A 269 -3.60 14.15 -16.98
C GLN A 269 -2.48 13.67 -16.04
N MET A 270 -1.93 12.49 -16.26
CA MET A 270 -0.84 11.92 -15.45
C MET A 270 0.52 12.63 -15.66
N LEU A 271 0.63 13.61 -16.56
CA LEU A 271 1.81 14.48 -16.67
C LEU A 271 1.86 15.56 -15.57
N ASP A 272 0.71 15.94 -15.01
CA ASP A 272 0.66 16.82 -13.85
C ASP A 272 0.97 16.04 -12.57
N SER A 273 2.05 16.41 -11.88
CA SER A 273 2.52 15.69 -10.69
C SER A 273 1.45 15.61 -9.60
N SER A 274 0.71 16.68 -9.33
CA SER A 274 -0.33 16.71 -8.29
C SER A 274 -1.47 15.75 -8.59
N SER A 275 -2.00 15.79 -9.82
CA SER A 275 -3.04 14.88 -10.30
C SER A 275 -2.55 13.43 -10.31
N CYS A 276 -1.31 13.22 -10.73
CA CYS A 276 -0.66 11.92 -10.79
C CYS A 276 -0.54 11.27 -9.41
N PHE A 277 -0.03 11.98 -8.40
CA PHE A 277 0.09 11.47 -7.03
C PHE A 277 -1.28 11.21 -6.40
N TYR A 278 -2.23 12.13 -6.54
CA TYR A 278 -3.59 11.91 -6.03
C TYR A 278 -4.22 10.66 -6.65
N HIS A 279 -4.08 10.48 -7.96
CA HIS A 279 -4.60 9.31 -8.67
C HIS A 279 -3.93 8.01 -8.19
N TYR A 280 -2.63 8.02 -7.92
CA TYR A 280 -1.91 6.89 -7.34
C TYR A 280 -2.38 6.54 -5.93
N GLU A 281 -2.67 7.53 -5.10
CA GLU A 281 -3.23 7.32 -3.76
C GLU A 281 -4.60 6.67 -3.84
N VAL A 282 -5.51 7.22 -4.66
CA VAL A 282 -6.86 6.65 -4.88
C VAL A 282 -6.77 5.22 -5.40
N PHE A 283 -5.88 4.95 -6.36
CA PHE A 283 -5.63 3.60 -6.86
C PHE A 283 -5.20 2.66 -5.72
N SER A 284 -4.20 3.05 -4.93
CA SER A 284 -3.68 2.23 -3.83
C SER A 284 -4.74 1.97 -2.76
N LEU A 285 -5.46 3.01 -2.35
CA LEU A 285 -6.54 2.94 -1.35
C LEU A 285 -7.66 2.01 -1.81
N LEU A 286 -8.07 2.12 -3.07
CA LEU A 286 -9.12 1.28 -3.63
C LEU A 286 -8.75 -0.20 -3.58
N PHE A 287 -7.52 -0.55 -3.97
CA PHE A 287 -7.06 -1.94 -3.88
C PHE A 287 -6.84 -2.41 -2.44
N MET A 288 -6.47 -1.52 -1.50
CA MET A 288 -6.41 -1.85 -0.07
C MET A 288 -7.78 -2.19 0.50
N VAL A 289 -8.80 -1.42 0.15
CA VAL A 289 -10.19 -1.71 0.53
C VAL A 289 -10.66 -3.04 -0.07
N ILE A 290 -10.42 -3.27 -1.37
CA ILE A 290 -10.79 -4.54 -2.04
C ILE A 290 -10.11 -5.74 -1.37
N ALA A 291 -8.82 -5.62 -1.03
CA ALA A 291 -8.07 -6.69 -0.38
C ALA A 291 -8.62 -7.04 1.02
N LYS A 292 -9.31 -6.10 1.68
CA LYS A 292 -9.90 -6.31 3.01
C LYS A 292 -11.38 -6.66 2.98
N MET A 293 -12.13 -6.43 1.91
CA MET A 293 -13.57 -6.70 1.82
C MET A 293 -14.00 -8.18 1.76
N GLY A 294 -13.06 -9.14 1.86
CA GLY A 294 -13.37 -10.57 1.80
C GLY A 294 -13.92 -11.02 0.44
N CYS A 295 -13.33 -10.52 -0.65
CA CYS A 295 -13.67 -10.94 -2.01
C CYS A 295 -13.43 -12.44 -2.22
N CYS A 296 -14.25 -13.09 -3.04
CA CYS A 296 -13.97 -14.44 -3.54
C CYS A 296 -13.27 -14.41 -4.91
N THR A 297 -12.84 -15.56 -5.42
CA THR A 297 -12.23 -15.64 -6.76
C THR A 297 -13.18 -15.13 -7.86
N ASP A 298 -14.48 -15.41 -7.77
CA ASP A 298 -15.46 -14.99 -8.78
C ASP A 298 -15.59 -13.46 -8.85
N ASP A 299 -15.55 -12.79 -7.69
CA ASP A 299 -15.53 -11.32 -7.59
C ASP A 299 -14.37 -10.73 -8.39
N VAL A 300 -13.17 -11.29 -8.19
CA VAL A 300 -11.93 -10.82 -8.85
C VAL A 300 -11.93 -11.21 -10.33
N ARG A 301 -12.49 -12.36 -10.68
CA ARG A 301 -12.65 -12.80 -12.08
C ARG A 301 -13.51 -11.81 -12.87
N GLY A 302 -14.50 -11.19 -12.23
CA GLY A 302 -15.32 -10.15 -12.83
C GLY A 302 -14.54 -8.91 -13.29
N ILE A 303 -13.41 -8.60 -12.64
CA ILE A 303 -12.56 -7.44 -12.98
C ILE A 303 -11.21 -7.82 -13.60
N SER A 304 -10.89 -9.12 -13.70
CA SER A 304 -9.60 -9.58 -14.21
C SER A 304 -9.31 -9.12 -15.65
N PRO A 305 -10.27 -9.05 -16.59
CA PRO A 305 -10.00 -8.50 -17.93
C PRO A 305 -9.54 -7.04 -17.90
N ASP A 306 -10.10 -6.24 -16.99
CA ASP A 306 -9.73 -4.83 -16.85
C ASP A 306 -8.36 -4.68 -16.20
N ILE A 307 -7.99 -5.54 -15.25
CA ILE A 307 -6.64 -5.61 -14.68
C ILE A 307 -5.63 -5.95 -15.78
N ILE A 308 -5.89 -6.97 -16.59
CA ILE A 308 -4.98 -7.40 -17.66
C ILE A 308 -4.81 -6.29 -18.71
N ASN A 309 -5.91 -5.70 -19.18
CA ASN A 309 -5.85 -4.60 -20.15
C ASN A 309 -5.14 -3.36 -19.57
N PHE A 310 -5.35 -3.05 -18.29
CA PHE A 310 -4.61 -1.99 -17.62
C PHE A 310 -3.10 -2.26 -17.62
N LEU A 311 -2.67 -3.48 -17.28
CA LEU A 311 -1.25 -3.85 -17.28
C LEU A 311 -0.64 -3.83 -18.68
N LEU A 312 -1.37 -4.29 -19.69
CA LEU A 312 -0.92 -4.31 -21.09
C LEU A 312 -0.87 -2.91 -21.72
N ALA A 313 -1.75 -1.99 -21.31
CA ALA A 313 -1.70 -0.59 -21.70
C ALA A 313 -0.48 0.15 -21.11
N ASP A 314 0.19 -0.46 -20.13
CA ASP A 314 1.46 -0.03 -19.57
C ASP A 314 1.45 1.44 -19.07
N PRO A 315 0.48 1.82 -18.22
CA PRO A 315 0.42 3.16 -17.67
C PRO A 315 1.68 3.45 -16.84
N LYS A 316 2.07 4.72 -16.76
CA LYS A 316 3.17 5.15 -15.89
C LYS A 316 2.63 5.13 -14.46
N TYR A 317 3.11 4.17 -13.66
CA TYR A 317 2.84 4.04 -12.22
C TYR A 317 4.16 3.78 -11.51
N PHE A 318 4.32 4.32 -10.30
CA PHE A 318 5.42 3.91 -9.42
C PHE A 318 5.10 2.56 -8.79
N ASP A 319 6.11 1.69 -8.71
CA ASP A 319 5.99 0.31 -8.22
C ASP A 319 5.36 0.23 -6.82
N GLN A 320 5.65 1.19 -5.93
CA GLN A 320 5.09 1.23 -4.58
C GLN A 320 3.55 1.25 -4.54
N TYR A 321 2.89 1.91 -5.49
CA TYR A 321 1.42 1.98 -5.55
C TYR A 321 0.79 0.72 -6.15
N MET A 322 1.59 -0.14 -6.78
CA MET A 322 1.16 -1.41 -7.37
C MET A 322 1.22 -2.57 -6.38
N LYS A 323 1.73 -2.35 -5.17
CA LYS A 323 1.90 -3.39 -4.13
C LYS A 323 0.61 -4.17 -3.85
N THR A 324 -0.50 -3.47 -3.63
CA THR A 324 -1.75 -4.13 -3.24
C THR A 324 -2.40 -4.86 -4.41
N LEU A 325 -2.34 -4.31 -5.62
CA LEU A 325 -2.77 -5.03 -6.83
C LEU A 325 -1.93 -6.29 -7.06
N SER A 326 -0.61 -6.21 -6.90
CA SER A 326 0.28 -7.38 -6.99
C SER A 326 -0.10 -8.46 -5.97
N ALA A 327 -0.38 -8.08 -4.72
CA ALA A 327 -0.80 -9.03 -3.69
C ALA A 327 -2.16 -9.66 -4.01
N LEU A 328 -3.08 -8.89 -4.59
CA LEU A 328 -4.38 -9.37 -5.05
C LEU A 328 -4.23 -10.40 -6.18
N ILE A 329 -3.36 -10.15 -7.17
CA ILE A 329 -3.06 -11.11 -8.26
C ILE A 329 -2.42 -12.39 -7.71
N GLU A 330 -1.50 -12.28 -6.73
CA GLU A 330 -0.87 -13.42 -6.08
C GLU A 330 -1.90 -14.29 -5.32
N HIS A 331 -2.83 -13.64 -4.62
CA HIS A 331 -3.84 -14.32 -3.83
C HIS A 331 -4.90 -15.01 -4.70
N PHE A 332 -5.49 -14.28 -5.66
CA PHE A 332 -6.60 -14.75 -6.51
C PHE A 332 -6.13 -15.16 -7.92
N GLY A 333 -5.03 -15.90 -8.02
CA GLY A 333 -4.46 -16.28 -9.32
C GLY A 333 -5.37 -17.09 -10.23
N ASP A 334 -6.24 -17.90 -9.63
CA ASP A 334 -7.30 -18.68 -10.25
C ASP A 334 -8.46 -17.83 -10.82
N ALA A 335 -8.47 -16.51 -10.56
CA ALA A 335 -9.32 -15.55 -11.25
C ALA A 335 -8.79 -15.15 -12.65
N PHE A 336 -7.55 -15.53 -12.96
CA PHE A 336 -6.86 -15.27 -14.21
C PHE A 336 -6.62 -16.58 -14.97
N SER A 337 -6.21 -16.46 -16.24
CA SER A 337 -5.75 -17.58 -17.06
C SER A 337 -4.25 -17.50 -17.31
N VAL A 338 -3.64 -18.67 -17.54
CA VAL A 338 -2.25 -18.79 -18.00
C VAL A 338 -1.98 -17.93 -19.22
N SER A 339 -2.89 -17.91 -20.20
CA SER A 339 -2.75 -17.08 -21.39
C SER A 339 -2.71 -15.58 -21.08
N GLN A 340 -3.51 -15.11 -20.11
CA GLN A 340 -3.50 -13.70 -19.70
C GLN A 340 -2.18 -13.34 -19.01
N PHE A 341 -1.70 -14.18 -18.10
CA PHE A 341 -0.41 -13.98 -17.46
C PHE A 341 0.74 -13.98 -18.48
N LEU A 342 0.74 -14.93 -19.41
CA LEU A 342 1.75 -15.00 -20.45
C LEU A 342 1.75 -13.74 -21.33
N GLN A 343 0.57 -13.27 -21.72
CA GLN A 343 0.43 -12.04 -22.50
C GLN A 343 1.03 -10.83 -21.78
N VAL A 344 0.77 -10.69 -20.49
CA VAL A 344 1.34 -9.61 -19.67
C VAL A 344 2.85 -9.74 -19.56
N LEU A 345 3.37 -10.93 -19.27
CA LEU A 345 4.82 -11.17 -19.21
C LEU A 345 5.51 -10.87 -20.55
N GLN A 346 4.92 -11.27 -21.67
CA GLN A 346 5.44 -10.97 -23.01
C GLN A 346 5.46 -9.46 -23.31
N ALA A 347 4.51 -8.69 -22.78
CA ALA A 347 4.47 -7.25 -22.96
C ALA A 347 5.44 -6.48 -22.04
N ILE A 348 5.67 -6.99 -20.83
CA ILE A 348 6.45 -6.32 -19.78
C ILE A 348 7.92 -6.71 -19.83
N ILE A 349 8.25 -8.02 -19.92
CA ILE A 349 9.64 -8.51 -19.81
C ILE A 349 10.57 -7.78 -20.78
N PRO A 350 10.25 -7.59 -22.07
CA PRO A 350 11.13 -6.89 -23.01
C PRO A 350 11.44 -5.44 -22.63
N LYS A 351 10.59 -4.81 -21.82
CA LYS A 351 10.72 -3.41 -21.35
C LYS A 351 11.38 -3.30 -19.97
N LEU A 352 11.71 -4.43 -19.34
CA LEU A 352 12.46 -4.43 -18.09
C LEU A 352 13.89 -3.99 -18.41
N GLU A 353 14.16 -2.70 -18.27
CA GLU A 353 15.52 -2.16 -18.32
C GLU A 353 16.21 -2.41 -16.98
N SER A 354 17.52 -2.67 -17.01
CA SER A 354 18.39 -2.70 -15.83
C SER A 354 18.19 -1.41 -15.02
N HIS A 355 17.97 -1.52 -13.71
CA HIS A 355 17.68 -0.44 -12.76
C HIS A 355 16.28 0.20 -12.80
N HIS A 356 15.38 -0.25 -13.68
CA HIS A 356 13.99 0.23 -13.72
C HIS A 356 13.02 -0.77 -13.05
N LEU A 357 12.72 -0.52 -11.77
CA LEU A 357 11.84 -1.37 -10.94
C LEU A 357 10.33 -1.21 -11.22
N LYS A 358 9.93 -0.47 -12.27
CA LYS A 358 8.52 -0.08 -12.53
C LYS A 358 7.54 -1.25 -12.45
N HIS A 359 7.93 -2.42 -12.95
CA HIS A 359 7.07 -3.59 -13.07
C HIS A 359 7.43 -4.73 -12.11
N ASP A 360 8.39 -4.51 -11.21
CA ASP A 360 8.97 -5.58 -10.39
C ASP A 360 7.90 -6.34 -9.60
N ARG A 361 7.05 -5.62 -8.86
CA ARG A 361 6.03 -6.25 -8.02
C ARG A 361 5.02 -7.01 -8.84
N ILE A 362 4.53 -6.42 -9.93
CA ILE A 362 3.54 -7.08 -10.79
C ILE A 362 4.09 -8.35 -11.41
N VAL A 363 5.31 -8.31 -11.96
CA VAL A 363 5.96 -9.50 -12.51
C VAL A 363 6.09 -10.55 -11.41
N LYS A 364 6.62 -10.20 -10.24
CA LYS A 364 6.75 -11.12 -9.10
C LYS A 364 5.40 -11.71 -8.67
N GLY A 365 4.36 -10.89 -8.56
CA GLY A 365 3.00 -11.31 -8.24
C GLY A 365 2.47 -12.31 -9.24
N ILE A 366 2.63 -12.05 -10.55
CA ILE A 366 2.24 -12.97 -11.62
C ILE A 366 3.01 -14.28 -11.55
N LEU A 367 4.35 -14.24 -11.42
CA LEU A 367 5.18 -15.45 -11.37
C LEU A 367 4.82 -16.35 -10.18
N LYS A 368 4.64 -15.76 -9.00
CA LYS A 368 4.21 -16.48 -7.80
C LYS A 368 2.79 -17.02 -7.93
N SER A 369 1.88 -16.21 -8.47
CA SER A 369 0.50 -16.60 -8.74
C SER A 369 0.45 -17.81 -9.67
N TRP A 370 1.20 -17.76 -10.77
CA TRP A 370 1.30 -18.86 -11.73
C TRP A 370 1.84 -20.13 -11.07
N ARG A 371 2.96 -20.04 -10.34
CA ARG A 371 3.53 -21.19 -9.63
C ARG A 371 2.52 -21.84 -8.68
N ARG A 372 1.72 -21.03 -7.98
CA ARG A 372 0.76 -21.51 -6.98
C ARG A 372 -0.49 -22.14 -7.61
N HIS A 373 -1.07 -21.48 -8.60
CA HIS A 373 -2.40 -21.82 -9.12
C HIS A 373 -2.35 -22.65 -10.42
N PHE A 374 -1.23 -22.60 -11.15
CA PHE A 374 -1.02 -23.34 -12.40
C PHE A 374 0.32 -24.10 -12.41
N PRO A 375 0.63 -24.94 -11.40
CA PRO A 375 1.95 -25.55 -11.24
C PRO A 375 2.36 -26.47 -12.41
N GLN A 376 1.39 -27.05 -13.11
CA GLN A 376 1.59 -27.95 -14.24
C GLN A 376 1.86 -27.20 -15.56
N GLU A 377 1.46 -25.93 -15.64
CA GLU A 377 1.57 -25.13 -16.84
C GLU A 377 2.93 -24.44 -16.88
N LYS A 378 3.64 -24.57 -17.99
CA LYS A 378 5.01 -24.07 -18.15
C LYS A 378 5.14 -23.16 -19.36
N ILE A 379 5.96 -22.12 -19.23
CA ILE A 379 6.39 -21.23 -20.30
C ILE A 379 7.34 -22.00 -21.22
N LYS A 380 6.99 -22.08 -22.51
CA LYS A 380 7.78 -22.76 -23.56
C LYS A 380 8.39 -21.79 -24.55
N GLU A 381 8.10 -20.49 -24.40
CA GLU A 381 8.51 -19.42 -25.29
C GLU A 381 9.99 -19.10 -25.11
N VAL A 382 10.84 -19.79 -25.89
CA VAL A 382 12.30 -19.61 -25.93
C VAL A 382 12.70 -18.13 -25.95
N LYS A 383 12.10 -17.33 -26.84
CA LYS A 383 12.40 -15.89 -26.96
C LYS A 383 12.15 -15.11 -25.67
N LEU A 384 11.08 -15.43 -24.94
CA LEU A 384 10.73 -14.74 -23.71
C LEU A 384 11.76 -15.03 -22.62
N ILE A 385 12.16 -16.29 -22.48
CA ILE A 385 13.17 -16.71 -21.49
C ILE A 385 14.53 -16.10 -21.80
N HIS A 386 14.98 -16.13 -23.06
CA HIS A 386 16.23 -15.48 -23.44
C HIS A 386 16.18 -13.96 -23.24
N GLN A 387 15.06 -13.31 -23.57
CA GLN A 387 14.92 -11.87 -23.33
C GLN A 387 14.96 -11.55 -21.83
N ALA A 388 14.30 -12.37 -21.00
CA ALA A 388 14.38 -12.23 -19.55
C ALA A 388 15.83 -12.32 -19.10
N VAL A 389 16.58 -13.35 -19.51
CA VAL A 389 18.00 -13.53 -19.17
C VAL A 389 18.86 -12.33 -19.63
N VAL A 390 18.73 -11.89 -20.88
CA VAL A 390 19.49 -10.75 -21.42
C VAL A 390 19.25 -9.46 -20.65
N ASN A 391 18.00 -9.20 -20.25
CA ASN A 391 17.63 -7.98 -19.52
C ASN A 391 18.22 -7.90 -18.10
N HIS A 392 18.78 -9.01 -17.60
CA HIS A 392 19.42 -9.09 -16.29
C HIS A 392 20.95 -9.10 -16.38
N MET A 393 21.53 -9.23 -17.57
CA MET A 393 22.99 -9.24 -17.75
C MET A 393 23.59 -7.90 -17.30
N GLY A 394 24.41 -7.95 -16.25
CA GLY A 394 25.04 -6.75 -15.65
C GLY A 394 24.17 -6.00 -14.63
N GLY A 395 23.03 -6.58 -14.25
CA GLY A 395 22.08 -6.04 -13.29
C GLY A 395 22.46 -6.17 -11.82
N SER A 396 21.60 -5.64 -10.95
CA SER A 396 21.74 -5.73 -9.48
C SER A 396 21.00 -6.95 -8.90
N ASN A 397 21.29 -7.32 -7.64
CA ASN A 397 20.72 -8.51 -6.97
C ASN A 397 19.19 -8.67 -7.06
N PRO A 398 18.34 -7.63 -6.80
CA PRO A 398 16.88 -7.76 -6.90
C PRO A 398 16.40 -8.21 -8.28
N GLU A 399 17.17 -7.94 -9.32
CA GLU A 399 16.84 -8.28 -10.69
C GLU A 399 17.00 -9.81 -10.88
N TYR A 400 18.12 -10.41 -10.48
CA TYR A 400 18.34 -11.86 -10.65
C TYR A 400 17.37 -12.74 -9.87
N LEU A 401 16.81 -12.27 -8.75
CA LEU A 401 15.74 -12.98 -8.03
C LEU A 401 14.49 -13.22 -8.89
N ARG A 402 14.22 -12.35 -9.88
CA ARG A 402 13.12 -12.56 -10.84
C ARG A 402 13.35 -13.79 -11.69
N LEU A 403 14.59 -14.06 -12.10
CA LEU A 403 14.94 -15.25 -12.85
C LEU A 403 14.70 -16.51 -12.02
N GLY A 404 15.00 -16.47 -10.72
CA GLY A 404 14.67 -17.56 -9.79
C GLY A 404 13.16 -17.83 -9.72
N HIS A 405 12.33 -16.79 -9.63
CA HIS A 405 10.87 -16.95 -9.69
C HIS A 405 10.38 -17.47 -11.05
N LEU A 406 10.98 -17.01 -12.16
CA LEU A 406 10.65 -17.43 -13.52
C LEU A 406 11.01 -18.91 -13.77
N TRP A 407 12.12 -19.39 -13.19
CA TRP A 407 12.59 -20.78 -13.31
C TRP A 407 11.50 -21.81 -12.95
N HIS A 408 10.74 -21.56 -11.88
CA HIS A 408 9.69 -22.47 -11.41
C HIS A 408 8.53 -22.69 -12.40
N ILE A 409 8.28 -21.71 -13.27
CA ILE A 409 7.21 -21.75 -14.26
C ILE A 409 7.75 -21.91 -15.69
N THR A 410 9.04 -22.10 -15.86
CA THR A 410 9.69 -22.34 -17.15
C THR A 410 9.73 -23.84 -17.44
N ALA A 411 9.60 -24.22 -18.72
CA ALA A 411 9.69 -25.61 -19.13
C ALA A 411 11.09 -26.19 -18.83
N PRO A 412 11.21 -27.48 -18.43
CA PRO A 412 12.50 -28.08 -18.03
C PRO A 412 13.63 -27.87 -19.04
N GLU A 413 13.33 -27.98 -20.34
CA GLU A 413 14.29 -27.78 -21.43
C GLU A 413 14.86 -26.35 -21.54
N LEU A 414 14.25 -25.36 -20.89
CA LEU A 414 14.70 -23.96 -20.86
C LEU A 414 15.23 -23.52 -19.49
N GLN A 415 15.10 -24.36 -18.46
CA GLN A 415 15.55 -24.04 -17.11
C GLN A 415 17.07 -23.86 -17.03
N ASP A 416 17.83 -24.66 -17.79
CA ASP A 416 19.30 -24.58 -17.84
C ASP A 416 19.78 -23.22 -18.36
N VAL A 417 19.01 -22.55 -19.24
CA VAL A 417 19.34 -21.20 -19.72
C VAL A 417 19.33 -20.19 -18.59
N ILE A 418 18.38 -20.32 -17.65
CA ILE A 418 18.27 -19.46 -16.48
C ILE A 418 19.37 -19.79 -15.47
N VAL A 419 19.59 -21.08 -15.19
CA VAL A 419 20.62 -21.54 -14.24
C VAL A 419 22.01 -21.09 -14.69
N ALA A 420 22.35 -21.25 -15.97
CA ALA A 420 23.64 -20.83 -16.51
C ALA A 420 23.91 -19.34 -16.32
N GLU A 421 22.90 -18.48 -16.44
CA GLU A 421 23.05 -17.04 -16.20
C GLU A 421 23.21 -16.71 -14.71
N LEU A 422 22.41 -17.37 -13.84
CA LEU A 422 22.54 -17.21 -12.39
C LEU A 422 23.94 -17.64 -11.91
N GLU A 423 24.43 -18.76 -12.42
CA GLU A 423 25.79 -19.23 -12.18
C GLU A 423 26.84 -18.25 -12.69
N ARG A 424 26.70 -17.77 -13.93
CA ARG A 424 27.62 -16.78 -14.51
C ARG A 424 27.74 -15.54 -13.62
N PHE A 425 26.62 -15.07 -13.07
CA PHE A 425 26.64 -13.95 -12.13
C PHE A 425 27.34 -14.30 -10.81
N LEU A 426 26.99 -15.43 -10.19
CA LEU A 426 27.61 -15.88 -8.94
C LEU A 426 29.11 -16.18 -9.08
N ASP A 427 29.55 -16.64 -10.26
CA ASP A 427 30.95 -16.90 -10.59
C ASP A 427 31.76 -15.59 -10.72
N LEU A 428 31.13 -14.49 -11.17
CA LEU A 428 31.77 -13.19 -11.38
C LEU A 428 31.74 -12.28 -10.15
N ASP A 429 30.58 -12.20 -9.48
CA ASP A 429 30.32 -11.34 -8.34
C ASP A 429 29.42 -12.09 -7.35
N PHE A 430 30.04 -12.97 -6.57
CA PHE A 430 29.33 -13.82 -5.63
C PHE A 430 28.49 -12.97 -4.66
N ASN A 431 27.20 -13.31 -4.54
CA ASN A 431 26.27 -12.62 -3.68
C ASN A 431 25.58 -13.61 -2.74
N ALA A 432 25.92 -13.56 -1.45
CA ALA A 432 25.36 -14.48 -0.46
C ALA A 432 23.83 -14.43 -0.35
N HIS A 433 23.21 -13.24 -0.46
CA HIS A 433 21.76 -13.11 -0.37
C HIS A 433 21.06 -13.78 -1.56
N LEU A 434 21.57 -13.55 -2.78
CA LEU A 434 21.04 -14.19 -3.98
C LEU A 434 21.17 -15.72 -3.88
N PHE A 435 22.36 -16.23 -3.55
CA PHE A 435 22.59 -17.66 -3.38
C PHE A 435 21.62 -18.27 -2.36
N GLN A 436 21.51 -17.66 -1.17
CA GLN A 436 20.58 -18.11 -0.14
C GLN A 436 19.13 -18.17 -0.65
N CYS A 437 18.69 -17.15 -1.38
CA CYS A 437 17.35 -17.14 -1.98
C CYS A 437 17.18 -18.26 -3.02
N LEU A 438 18.14 -18.46 -3.92
CA LEU A 438 18.08 -19.51 -4.94
C LEU A 438 18.03 -20.91 -4.33
N VAL A 439 18.80 -21.16 -3.26
CA VAL A 439 18.77 -22.43 -2.52
C VAL A 439 17.43 -22.58 -1.78
N HIS A 440 16.93 -21.53 -1.13
CA HIS A 440 15.62 -21.55 -0.47
C HIS A 440 14.44 -21.81 -1.40
N GLU A 441 14.53 -21.31 -2.63
CA GLU A 441 13.53 -21.53 -3.67
C GLU A 441 13.71 -22.91 -4.35
N GLY A 442 14.86 -23.56 -4.22
CA GLY A 442 15.19 -24.84 -4.82
C GLY A 442 15.63 -24.73 -6.29
N VAL A 443 16.12 -23.56 -6.70
CA VAL A 443 16.71 -23.31 -8.02
C VAL A 443 18.13 -23.86 -8.08
N LEU A 444 18.87 -23.76 -6.97
CA LEU A 444 20.20 -24.37 -6.80
C LEU A 444 20.18 -25.32 -5.61
N ALA A 445 20.97 -26.39 -5.70
CA ALA A 445 21.28 -27.22 -4.55
C ALA A 445 22.27 -26.51 -3.62
N VAL A 446 22.27 -26.84 -2.33
CA VAL A 446 23.20 -26.24 -1.37
C VAL A 446 24.65 -26.59 -1.68
N ASP A 447 24.91 -27.79 -2.18
CA ASP A 447 26.21 -28.31 -2.58
C ASP A 447 26.55 -28.01 -4.04
N HIS A 448 25.83 -27.07 -4.66
CA HIS A 448 26.07 -26.68 -6.05
C HIS A 448 27.36 -25.86 -6.16
N LYS A 449 28.35 -26.39 -6.89
CA LYS A 449 29.71 -25.84 -7.00
C LYS A 449 30.31 -25.54 -5.61
N ASP A 450 31.17 -24.54 -5.51
CA ASP A 450 31.80 -24.06 -4.27
C ASP A 450 31.04 -22.87 -3.63
N TYR A 451 29.83 -22.57 -4.12
CA TYR A 451 29.05 -21.42 -3.67
C TYR A 451 28.71 -21.43 -2.19
N PHE A 452 28.47 -22.61 -1.60
CA PHE A 452 28.25 -22.68 -0.15
C PHE A 452 29.50 -22.31 0.65
N SER A 453 30.70 -22.66 0.16
CA SER A 453 31.96 -22.22 0.78
C SER A 453 32.12 -20.70 0.70
N SER A 454 31.81 -20.11 -0.45
CA SER A 454 31.79 -18.65 -0.63
C SER A 454 30.75 -17.96 0.27
N TYR A 455 29.56 -18.56 0.41
CA TYR A 455 28.51 -18.10 1.30
C TYR A 455 28.99 -18.08 2.75
N VAL A 456 29.53 -19.19 3.26
CA VAL A 456 30.05 -19.28 4.63
C VAL A 456 31.15 -18.24 4.86
N LYS A 457 32.09 -18.11 3.92
CA LYS A 457 33.17 -17.11 4.00
C LYS A 457 32.62 -15.69 4.12
N GLU A 458 31.60 -15.34 3.33
CA GLU A 458 30.96 -14.01 3.37
C GLU A 458 30.20 -13.80 4.70
N GLN A 459 29.44 -14.79 5.19
CA GLN A 459 28.73 -14.69 6.47
C GLN A 459 29.69 -14.52 7.65
N VAL A 460 30.82 -15.24 7.65
CA VAL A 460 31.86 -15.14 8.68
C VAL A 460 32.59 -13.80 8.59
N ALA A 461 32.91 -13.32 7.39
CA ALA A 461 33.56 -12.01 7.20
C ALA A 461 32.69 -10.85 7.72
N HIS A 462 31.36 -10.99 7.63
CA HIS A 462 30.43 -10.03 8.18
C HIS A 462 30.11 -10.25 9.66
N ASN A 463 30.56 -11.34 10.29
CA ASN A 463 30.27 -11.63 11.69
C ASN A 463 30.93 -10.59 12.63
N THR A 464 30.12 -9.94 13.45
CA THR A 464 30.59 -9.05 14.53
C THR A 464 30.29 -9.73 15.87
N PRO A 465 31.32 -10.20 16.61
CA PRO A 465 31.12 -10.94 17.86
C PRO A 465 30.27 -10.19 18.90
N ASP A 466 30.36 -8.87 18.91
CA ASP A 466 29.63 -8.00 19.84
C ASP A 466 28.31 -7.46 19.25
N GLY A 467 27.90 -7.84 18.04
CA GLY A 467 26.76 -7.25 17.33
C GLY A 467 27.02 -5.82 16.83
N PHE A 468 25.94 -5.06 16.60
CA PHE A 468 25.97 -3.64 16.24
C PHE A 468 25.19 -2.83 17.28
N TRP A 469 25.71 -1.67 17.67
CA TRP A 469 24.95 -0.76 18.53
C TRP A 469 24.07 0.15 17.67
N HIS A 470 22.77 0.16 17.93
CA HIS A 470 21.85 1.10 17.33
C HIS A 470 21.95 2.48 17.99
N SER A 471 21.46 3.52 17.31
CA SER A 471 21.46 4.91 17.79
C SER A 471 20.67 5.14 19.08
N ASP A 472 19.80 4.21 19.47
CA ASP A 472 19.05 4.20 20.74
C ASP A 472 19.75 3.41 21.87
N GLY A 473 20.99 2.95 21.64
CA GLY A 473 21.78 2.21 22.62
C GLY A 473 21.43 0.72 22.72
N LYS A 474 20.56 0.19 21.84
CA LYS A 474 20.25 -1.25 21.81
C LYS A 474 21.26 -2.01 20.98
N LEU A 475 21.66 -3.19 21.47
CA LEU A 475 22.47 -4.14 20.72
C LEU A 475 21.60 -4.83 19.65
N ILE A 476 21.83 -4.52 18.39
CA ILE A 476 21.31 -5.24 17.23
C ILE A 476 22.27 -6.38 16.91
N ARG A 477 21.78 -7.61 17.05
CA ARG A 477 22.56 -8.80 16.70
C ARG A 477 22.90 -8.83 15.22
N ASN A 478 24.03 -9.43 14.90
CA ASN A 478 24.43 -9.67 13.53
C ASN A 478 23.67 -10.88 12.97
N PRO A 479 22.81 -10.71 11.94
CA PRO A 479 21.97 -11.81 11.43
C PRO A 479 22.75 -12.81 10.57
N SER A 480 24.05 -12.57 10.28
CA SER A 480 24.80 -13.35 9.29
C SER A 480 24.96 -14.83 9.70
N ILE A 481 25.42 -15.09 10.93
CA ILE A 481 25.57 -16.46 11.45
C ILE A 481 24.21 -17.13 11.68
N ASP A 482 23.20 -16.36 12.08
CA ASP A 482 21.84 -16.88 12.27
C ASP A 482 21.23 -17.36 10.93
N ASN A 483 21.40 -16.57 9.86
CA ASN A 483 20.99 -16.94 8.51
C ASN A 483 21.74 -18.18 7.99
N MET A 484 23.04 -18.27 8.27
CA MET A 484 23.84 -19.43 7.93
C MET A 484 23.35 -20.68 8.66
N ALA A 485 23.11 -20.60 9.97
CA ALA A 485 22.57 -21.70 10.75
C ALA A 485 21.20 -22.14 10.24
N ILE A 486 20.32 -21.20 9.85
CA ILE A 486 19.04 -21.53 9.21
C ILE A 486 19.25 -22.36 7.95
N LEU A 487 20.19 -21.97 7.09
CA LEU A 487 20.47 -22.68 5.84
C LEU A 487 21.00 -24.09 6.15
N VAL A 488 21.98 -24.21 7.05
CA VAL A 488 22.56 -25.50 7.48
C VAL A 488 21.48 -26.44 8.02
N HIS A 489 20.62 -25.96 8.93
CA HIS A 489 19.58 -26.79 9.54
C HIS A 489 18.43 -27.11 8.59
N ARG A 490 18.07 -26.20 7.69
CA ARG A 490 16.97 -26.42 6.74
C ARG A 490 17.34 -27.42 5.65
N PHE A 491 18.60 -27.44 5.22
CA PHE A 491 19.08 -28.30 4.13
C PHE A 491 19.95 -29.46 4.61
N ASP A 492 19.98 -29.71 5.93
CA ASP A 492 20.75 -30.77 6.57
C ASP A 492 22.22 -30.82 6.10
N VAL A 493 22.85 -29.64 5.99
CA VAL A 493 24.26 -29.54 5.59
C VAL A 493 25.12 -30.22 6.67
N PRO A 494 25.98 -31.19 6.32
CA PRO A 494 26.77 -31.87 7.32
C PRO A 494 27.75 -30.93 8.01
N LEU A 495 27.86 -31.01 9.34
CA LEU A 495 28.77 -30.16 10.13
C LEU A 495 30.26 -30.43 9.83
N TYR A 496 30.58 -31.57 9.22
CA TYR A 496 31.93 -31.88 8.73
C TYR A 496 32.21 -31.29 7.33
N HIS A 497 31.30 -30.50 6.77
CA HIS A 497 31.54 -29.81 5.51
C HIS A 497 32.79 -28.91 5.65
N PRO A 498 33.75 -28.94 4.71
CA PRO A 498 35.02 -28.21 4.84
C PRO A 498 34.85 -26.74 5.19
N ALA A 499 33.91 -26.05 4.52
CA ALA A 499 33.62 -24.64 4.80
C ALA A 499 33.19 -24.35 6.27
N LEU A 500 32.54 -25.31 6.95
CA LEU A 500 32.10 -25.14 8.33
C LEU A 500 33.21 -25.44 9.35
N LEU A 501 34.17 -26.30 8.99
CA LEU A 501 35.30 -26.67 9.85
C LEU A 501 36.29 -25.51 10.03
N ASP A 502 36.39 -24.63 9.04
CA ASP A 502 37.31 -23.49 9.04
C ASP A 502 36.76 -22.25 9.77
N ILE A 503 35.55 -22.33 10.33
CA ILE A 503 34.92 -21.21 11.03
C ILE A 503 35.58 -21.04 12.41
N VAL A 504 36.14 -19.85 12.64
CA VAL A 504 36.73 -19.44 13.93
C VAL A 504 36.03 -18.20 14.49
N GLY A 505 36.12 -17.99 15.81
CA GLY A 505 35.63 -16.77 16.46
C GLY A 505 34.11 -16.70 16.68
N LEU A 506 33.41 -17.84 16.68
CA LEU A 506 32.00 -17.89 17.06
C LEU A 506 31.84 -17.65 18.56
N THR A 507 30.81 -16.90 18.93
CA THR A 507 30.38 -16.80 20.35
C THR A 507 29.80 -18.14 20.84
N PRO A 508 29.66 -18.35 22.16
CA PRO A 508 28.98 -19.53 22.69
C PRO A 508 27.56 -19.72 22.10
N TYR A 509 26.79 -18.63 22.00
CA TYR A 509 25.47 -18.63 21.38
C TYR A 509 25.52 -19.09 19.91
N GLN A 510 26.46 -18.55 19.12
CA GLN A 510 26.59 -18.90 17.71
C GLN A 510 27.04 -20.34 17.49
N SER A 511 27.94 -20.83 18.35
CA SER A 511 28.41 -22.22 18.34
C SER A 511 27.27 -23.18 18.66
N TRP A 512 26.46 -22.84 19.68
CA TRP A 512 25.24 -23.56 20.03
C TRP A 512 24.22 -23.56 18.88
N LEU A 513 24.00 -22.39 18.26
CA LEU A 513 23.03 -22.25 17.18
C LEU A 513 23.43 -23.09 15.95
N LEU A 514 24.72 -23.15 15.62
CA LEU A 514 25.22 -23.91 14.47
C LEU A 514 25.26 -25.42 14.74
N ASN A 515 25.73 -25.83 15.91
CA ASN A 515 25.89 -27.24 16.30
C ASN A 515 25.25 -27.53 17.67
N PRO A 516 23.90 -27.59 17.76
CA PRO A 516 23.23 -27.83 19.02
C PRO A 516 23.48 -29.21 19.61
N ASP A 517 23.77 -30.22 18.78
CA ASP A 517 23.98 -31.61 19.22
C ASP A 517 25.37 -31.79 19.86
N GLY A 518 26.38 -31.10 19.32
CA GLY A 518 27.76 -31.13 19.83
C GLY A 518 28.10 -30.02 20.83
N PHE A 519 27.14 -29.18 21.23
CA PHE A 519 27.37 -28.06 22.13
C PHE A 519 27.56 -28.49 23.59
N GLU A 520 28.50 -27.88 24.31
CA GLU A 520 28.66 -28.08 25.74
C GLU A 520 27.64 -27.22 26.52
N TYR A 521 26.58 -27.85 27.02
CA TYR A 521 25.47 -27.15 27.67
C TYR A 521 25.77 -26.56 29.06
N SER A 522 27.00 -26.64 29.55
CA SER A 522 27.41 -26.02 30.82
C SER A 522 27.28 -24.50 30.80
N GLY A 523 27.46 -23.88 29.63
CA GLY A 523 27.30 -22.44 29.38
C GLY A 523 26.02 -22.05 28.67
N PHE A 524 25.01 -22.93 28.61
CA PHE A 524 23.74 -22.64 27.93
C PHE A 524 22.89 -21.65 28.73
N GLU A 525 22.40 -20.60 28.07
CA GLU A 525 21.46 -19.63 28.66
C GLU A 525 20.06 -19.81 28.07
N VAL A 526 19.04 -19.94 28.94
CA VAL A 526 17.64 -20.14 28.53
C VAL A 526 17.14 -19.04 27.59
N LEU A 527 17.60 -17.80 27.79
CA LEU A 527 17.21 -16.65 26.97
C LEU A 527 17.63 -16.81 25.50
N TRP A 528 18.63 -17.63 25.17
CA TRP A 528 19.01 -17.92 23.79
C TRP A 528 17.87 -18.56 22.99
N LEU A 529 16.93 -19.25 23.64
CA LEU A 529 15.75 -19.80 22.97
C LEU A 529 14.79 -18.72 22.47
N LYS A 530 14.75 -17.55 23.10
CA LYS A 530 13.96 -16.40 22.61
C LYS A 530 14.56 -15.78 21.36
N GLU A 531 15.87 -15.94 21.24
CA GLU A 531 16.71 -15.35 20.21
C GLU A 531 16.84 -16.27 18.99
N ALA A 532 16.75 -17.58 19.20
CA ALA A 532 16.59 -18.53 18.11
C ALA A 532 15.19 -18.38 17.48
N PHE A 533 15.11 -18.06 16.20
CA PHE A 533 13.82 -17.85 15.50
C PHE A 533 13.48 -18.92 14.44
N SER A 534 14.32 -19.96 14.30
CA SER A 534 14.15 -20.97 13.25
C SER A 534 13.45 -22.24 13.75
N VAL A 535 12.31 -22.57 13.12
CA VAL A 535 11.62 -23.85 13.33
C VAL A 535 12.52 -25.05 12.99
N TYR A 536 13.42 -24.91 12.00
CA TYR A 536 14.35 -25.97 11.61
C TYR A 536 15.36 -26.26 12.72
N PHE A 537 15.85 -25.22 13.39
CA PHE A 537 16.74 -25.35 14.54
C PHE A 537 16.02 -25.99 15.73
N PHE A 538 14.83 -25.52 16.10
CA PHE A 538 14.09 -26.08 17.24
C PHE A 538 13.77 -27.57 17.09
N LYS A 539 13.58 -28.05 15.86
CA LYS A 539 13.41 -29.50 15.60
C LYS A 539 14.64 -30.31 15.99
N LYS A 540 15.86 -29.77 15.90
CA LYS A 540 17.11 -30.44 16.31
C LYS A 540 17.20 -30.55 17.84
N LEU A 541 16.63 -29.60 18.58
CA LEU A 541 16.62 -29.65 20.05
C LEU A 541 15.66 -30.69 20.64
N LYS A 542 14.83 -31.34 19.82
CA LYS A 542 13.85 -32.32 20.29
C LYS A 542 14.55 -33.49 20.99
N GLY A 543 14.20 -33.72 22.25
CA GLY A 543 14.81 -34.77 23.07
C GLY A 543 16.08 -34.34 23.82
N ASN A 544 16.51 -33.08 23.69
CA ASN A 544 17.61 -32.56 24.49
C ASN A 544 17.16 -32.35 25.95
N VAL A 545 17.56 -33.29 26.82
CA VAL A 545 17.15 -33.34 28.24
C VAL A 545 17.66 -32.12 29.01
N VAL A 546 18.85 -31.61 28.68
CA VAL A 546 19.45 -30.48 29.39
C VAL A 546 18.67 -29.20 29.09
N VAL A 547 18.43 -28.89 27.82
CA VAL A 547 17.63 -27.71 27.42
C VAL A 547 16.25 -27.76 28.05
N LYS A 548 15.59 -28.93 28.01
CA LYS A 548 14.26 -29.13 28.60
C LYS A 548 14.28 -28.84 30.10
N ALA A 549 15.18 -29.45 30.86
CA ALA A 549 15.27 -29.29 32.30
C ALA A 549 15.59 -27.85 32.71
N THR A 550 16.52 -27.19 32.02
CA THR A 550 16.89 -25.79 32.31
C THR A 550 15.73 -24.83 32.02
N LEU A 551 15.00 -25.06 30.92
CA LEU A 551 13.83 -24.26 30.58
C LEU A 551 12.67 -24.48 31.56
N GLU A 552 12.41 -25.72 31.99
CA GLU A 552 11.40 -26.02 33.02
C GLU A 552 11.71 -25.34 34.35
N ALA A 553 12.98 -25.33 34.77
CA ALA A 553 13.40 -24.64 35.98
C ALA A 553 13.16 -23.12 35.86
N TYR A 554 13.54 -22.52 34.73
CA TYR A 554 13.32 -21.09 34.48
C TYR A 554 11.84 -20.70 34.49
N LEU A 555 10.98 -21.46 33.78
CA LEU A 555 9.54 -21.18 33.68
C LEU A 555 8.79 -21.35 35.00
N LYS A 556 9.32 -22.16 35.94
CA LYS A 556 8.77 -22.25 37.31
C LYS A 556 9.01 -20.98 38.13
N GLU A 557 10.11 -20.29 37.87
CA GLU A 557 10.49 -19.07 38.59
C GLU A 557 9.95 -17.80 37.93
N SER A 558 9.92 -17.76 36.59
CA SER A 558 9.51 -16.60 35.80
C SER A 558 8.76 -17.03 34.56
N PHE A 559 7.44 -16.80 34.54
CA PHE A 559 6.63 -17.10 33.37
C PHE A 559 7.00 -16.20 32.17
N ASP A 560 7.26 -16.82 31.02
CA ASP A 560 7.46 -16.14 29.74
C ASP A 560 6.64 -16.85 28.65
N GLU A 561 5.77 -16.10 27.96
CA GLU A 561 4.82 -16.67 26.99
C GLU A 561 5.53 -17.31 25.78
N GLN A 562 6.60 -16.69 25.28
CA GLN A 562 7.33 -17.15 24.10
C GLN A 562 8.09 -18.45 24.43
N LEU A 563 8.80 -18.46 25.55
CA LEU A 563 9.51 -19.64 26.03
C LEU A 563 8.56 -20.80 26.35
N THR A 564 7.40 -20.51 26.92
CA THR A 564 6.33 -21.50 27.16
C THR A 564 5.86 -22.14 25.86
N LYS A 565 5.64 -21.34 24.81
CA LYS A 565 5.29 -21.82 23.47
C LYS A 565 6.38 -22.73 22.89
N ILE A 566 7.66 -22.39 23.06
CA ILE A 566 8.80 -23.21 22.61
C ILE A 566 8.82 -24.56 23.35
N TYR A 567 8.68 -24.54 24.68
CA TYR A 567 8.65 -25.74 25.51
C TYR A 567 7.60 -26.74 25.01
N PHE A 568 6.33 -26.34 24.95
CA PHE A 568 5.25 -27.24 24.57
C PHE A 568 5.29 -27.67 23.10
N LYS A 569 5.82 -26.84 22.20
CA LYS A 569 5.83 -27.14 20.77
C LYS A 569 6.99 -28.03 20.34
N TYR A 570 8.14 -27.95 21.00
CA TYR A 570 9.38 -28.59 20.52
C TYR A 570 10.10 -29.49 21.55
N LEU A 571 9.86 -29.32 22.86
CA LEU A 571 10.64 -29.99 23.91
C LEU A 571 9.79 -30.89 24.84
N ALA A 572 8.50 -30.60 25.00
CA ALA A 572 7.55 -31.45 25.71
C ALA A 572 7.32 -32.76 24.93
#